data_AF-A0A6J0KEB3-F1
#
_entry.id   AF-A0A6J0KEB3-F1
#
_cell.length_a   1.000
_cell.length_b   1.000
_cell.length_c   1.000
_cell.angle_alpha   90.00
_cell.angle_beta   90.00
_cell.angle_gamma   90.00
#
_symmetry.space_group_name_H-M   'P 1'
#
loop_
_entity.id
_entity.type
_entity.pdbx_description
1 polymer ?
#
loop_
_entity_poly.entity_id
_entity_poly.type
_entity_poly.pdbx_seq_one_letter_code
_entity_poly.pdbx_strand_id
1 'polypeptide(L)'
;MERTNPQHQVFVSFRGRDVRSNIFSFLKEKLKDEDVNVMTDEDMDRGKKIDENLLKLIRDSKVAVVIFSENYAQSPWCLDELVEIEKQMELKNLDPLPIFFEVRASHVTLEEHNPFKDILLRLEDDEREKVRKDGKKALEDADKRFVRWRGALKSIAGHTALTYKKDSNQALFVNDIVKAVKKMLGEVRSSDDVHDRIWAQHIVPQQKVFISFGGHDGDIRPGFIYHLQAGLERSGINFYINIENMTKGYDIEKLITNVRESRIALVIFTERYLRSAWCLEELVEINKCTMYGLIVIPIFYKVDPKYVRNGELVEIYNQLLSNWGATDARIDRWKHALNSVGHRVGLVSANLGSEARFVESIIDATTRMLANTSSS
;
A
#
# COMPACT_ATOMS: atom_id res chain seq x y z
N MET A 1 31.95 16.99 37.34
CA MET A 1 30.79 16.29 36.79
C MET A 1 30.89 16.41 35.29
N GLU A 2 31.15 15.29 34.61
CA GLU A 2 31.25 15.25 33.15
C GLU A 2 29.88 15.55 32.54
N ARG A 3 29.84 16.43 31.53
CA ARG A 3 28.64 16.60 30.71
C ARG A 3 28.58 15.38 29.78
N THR A 4 27.64 14.48 30.04
CA THR A 4 27.40 13.33 29.16
C THR A 4 27.04 13.84 27.77
N ASN A 5 27.76 13.31 26.77
CA ASN A 5 27.70 13.69 25.36
C ASN A 5 26.24 13.78 24.85
N PRO A 6 25.83 14.77 24.04
CA PRO A 6 24.42 14.93 23.69
C PRO A 6 23.99 13.81 22.74
N GLN A 7 23.22 12.86 23.28
CA GLN A 7 22.57 11.77 22.57
C GLN A 7 21.81 12.33 21.35
N HIS A 8 22.00 11.70 20.18
CA HIS A 8 21.55 12.23 18.89
C HIS A 8 20.05 12.54 18.91
N GLN A 9 19.65 13.70 18.40
CA GLN A 9 18.27 14.17 18.52
C GLN A 9 17.49 13.97 17.23
N VAL A 10 18.16 14.08 16.08
CA VAL A 10 17.53 14.04 14.76
C VAL A 10 18.26 13.05 13.84
N PHE A 11 17.51 12.08 13.32
CA PHE A 11 17.93 11.26 12.19
C PHE A 11 17.44 11.89 10.88
N VAL A 12 18.22 11.82 9.80
CA VAL A 12 17.79 12.28 8.47
C VAL A 12 17.90 11.14 7.46
N SER A 13 16.76 10.61 7.02
CA SER A 13 16.68 9.64 5.92
C SER A 13 16.46 10.39 4.61
N PHE A 14 17.31 10.15 3.60
CA PHE A 14 17.24 10.83 2.31
C PHE A 14 17.98 10.06 1.22
N ARG A 15 17.62 10.31 -0.05
CA ARG A 15 18.37 9.77 -1.18
C ARG A 15 19.53 10.69 -1.56
N GLY A 16 20.74 10.32 -1.14
CA GLY A 16 21.98 11.06 -1.49
C GLY A 16 22.36 11.13 -2.98
N ARG A 17 21.50 10.77 -3.93
CA ARG A 17 21.67 11.12 -5.36
C ARG A 17 20.88 12.38 -5.74
N ASP A 18 19.74 12.62 -5.09
CA ASP A 18 18.75 13.61 -5.51
C ASP A 18 18.88 14.91 -4.70
N VAL A 19 19.22 14.78 -3.42
CA VAL A 19 19.21 15.86 -2.42
C VAL A 19 20.60 16.47 -2.18
N ARG A 20 21.65 15.84 -2.73
CA ARG A 20 23.06 15.99 -2.30
C ARG A 20 23.71 17.34 -2.60
N SER A 21 23.23 18.09 -3.59
CA SER A 21 23.93 19.29 -4.06
C SER A 21 23.65 20.55 -3.24
N ASN A 22 22.39 20.83 -2.85
CA ASN A 22 22.00 22.18 -2.41
C ASN A 22 21.10 22.32 -1.16
N ILE A 23 20.49 21.26 -0.59
CA ILE A 23 19.56 21.44 0.55
C ILE A 23 19.99 20.72 1.83
N PHE A 24 20.49 19.49 1.71
CA PHE A 24 20.86 18.68 2.88
C PHE A 24 22.09 19.22 3.63
N SER A 25 23.09 19.75 2.91
CA SER A 25 24.25 20.41 3.49
C SER A 25 23.86 21.60 4.39
N PHE A 26 23.06 22.53 3.84
CA PHE A 26 22.55 23.70 4.57
C PHE A 26 21.60 23.33 5.71
N LEU A 27 20.85 22.23 5.60
CA LEU A 27 20.03 21.71 6.70
C LEU A 27 20.90 21.14 7.84
N LYS A 28 21.94 20.36 7.51
CA LYS A 28 22.89 19.80 8.49
C LYS A 28 23.71 20.90 9.19
N GLU A 29 24.02 21.99 8.48
CA GLU A 29 24.68 23.19 9.03
C GLU A 29 23.74 23.96 9.97
N LYS A 30 22.56 24.40 9.49
CA LYS A 30 21.62 25.20 10.29
C LYS A 30 21.07 24.48 11.52
N LEU A 31 20.88 23.15 11.47
CA LEU A 31 20.49 22.39 12.66
C LEU A 31 21.62 22.37 13.71
N LYS A 32 22.89 22.30 13.29
CA LYS A 32 24.04 22.42 14.21
C LYS A 32 24.19 23.82 14.81
N ASP A 33 23.97 24.87 14.01
CA ASP A 33 23.98 26.26 14.49
C ASP A 33 22.92 26.51 15.58
N GLU A 34 21.85 25.72 15.56
CA GLU A 34 20.72 25.76 16.49
C GLU A 34 20.83 24.72 17.65
N ASP A 35 22.04 24.17 17.87
CA ASP A 35 22.38 23.17 18.91
C ASP A 35 21.60 21.83 18.80
N VAL A 36 21.17 21.46 17.59
CA VAL A 36 20.49 20.20 17.30
C VAL A 36 21.46 19.18 16.69
N ASN A 37 21.67 18.06 17.39
CA ASN A 37 22.55 16.98 16.91
C ASN A 37 21.86 16.15 15.82
N VAL A 38 22.43 16.20 14.61
CA VAL A 38 21.94 15.53 13.38
C VAL A 38 22.84 14.37 12.99
N MET A 39 22.25 13.20 12.72
CA MET A 39 22.93 12.01 12.16
C MET A 39 22.33 11.56 10.84
N THR A 40 23.19 11.00 9.98
CA THR A 40 22.92 10.80 8.55
C THR A 40 23.64 9.54 8.03
N ASP A 41 23.08 8.86 7.03
CA ASP A 41 23.66 7.65 6.39
C ASP A 41 25.07 7.91 5.77
N GLU A 42 25.44 9.17 5.54
CA GLU A 42 26.78 9.54 5.08
C GLU A 42 27.87 9.46 6.15
N ASP A 43 27.51 9.38 7.43
CA ASP A 43 28.45 9.33 8.55
C ASP A 43 28.97 7.89 8.82
N MET A 44 28.80 6.96 7.87
CA MET A 44 29.15 5.52 7.99
C MET A 44 30.03 4.98 6.84
N ASP A 45 30.82 3.94 7.16
CA ASP A 45 31.64 3.20 6.17
C ASP A 45 30.77 2.39 5.19
N ARG A 46 30.94 2.64 3.89
CA ARG A 46 30.18 1.97 2.83
C ARG A 46 30.58 0.50 2.67
N GLY A 47 29.61 -0.43 2.73
CA GLY A 47 29.76 -1.76 2.10
C GLY A 47 29.36 -3.01 2.89
N LYS A 48 28.60 -2.93 3.98
CA LYS A 48 28.04 -4.11 4.67
C LYS A 48 26.52 -4.19 4.53
N LYS A 49 25.89 -5.31 4.92
CA LYS A 49 24.42 -5.35 5.21
C LYS A 49 24.10 -4.34 6.30
N ILE A 50 22.82 -3.91 6.40
CA ILE A 50 22.32 -2.93 7.38
C ILE A 50 22.99 -3.17 8.73
N ASP A 51 23.90 -2.26 9.06
CA ASP A 51 24.69 -2.36 10.27
C ASP A 51 23.77 -2.10 11.45
N GLU A 52 23.90 -2.88 12.53
CA GLU A 52 23.05 -2.69 13.73
C GLU A 52 23.22 -1.27 14.29
N ASN A 53 24.37 -0.65 14.00
CA ASN A 53 24.66 0.76 14.20
C ASN A 53 23.60 1.68 13.57
N LEU A 54 23.24 1.54 12.28
CA LEU A 54 22.26 2.43 11.63
C LEU A 54 20.88 2.36 12.30
N LEU A 55 20.40 1.14 12.58
CA LEU A 55 19.12 0.94 13.27
C LEU A 55 19.16 1.46 14.71
N LYS A 56 20.33 1.41 15.37
CA LYS A 56 20.54 2.02 16.68
C LYS A 56 20.46 3.55 16.61
N LEU A 57 21.00 4.20 15.57
CA LEU A 57 20.90 5.65 15.39
C LEU A 57 19.45 6.12 15.25
N ILE A 58 18.62 5.36 14.52
CA ILE A 58 17.17 5.64 14.41
C ILE A 58 16.49 5.50 15.78
N ARG A 59 16.81 4.45 16.55
CA ARG A 59 16.27 4.22 17.91
C ARG A 59 16.69 5.25 18.95
N ASP A 60 17.92 5.75 18.85
CA ASP A 60 18.47 6.74 19.79
C ASP A 60 17.97 8.17 19.49
N SER A 61 17.39 8.41 18.30
CA SER A 61 16.89 9.72 17.85
C SER A 61 15.46 10.02 18.34
N LYS A 62 15.10 11.31 18.41
CA LYS A 62 13.76 11.79 18.81
C LYS A 62 12.89 12.29 17.67
N VAL A 63 13.51 12.77 16.58
CA VAL A 63 12.81 13.13 15.35
C VAL A 63 13.50 12.43 14.17
N ALA A 64 12.73 11.88 13.22
CA ALA A 64 13.26 11.47 11.92
C ALA A 64 12.77 12.41 10.83
N VAL A 65 13.68 13.17 10.22
CA VAL A 65 13.38 13.95 9.02
C VAL A 65 13.50 13.03 7.82
N VAL A 66 12.41 12.80 7.10
CA VAL A 66 12.35 11.87 5.97
C VAL A 66 12.16 12.65 4.67
N ILE A 67 13.24 12.76 3.87
CA ILE A 67 13.24 13.52 2.62
C ILE A 67 12.89 12.59 1.44
N PHE A 68 11.60 12.49 1.18
CA PHE A 68 11.09 11.85 -0.03
C PHE A 68 11.45 12.66 -1.26
N SER A 69 12.16 12.02 -2.18
CA SER A 69 12.64 12.54 -3.47
C SER A 69 12.37 11.49 -4.55
N GLU A 70 12.48 11.88 -5.83
CA GLU A 70 12.09 11.04 -6.98
C GLU A 70 12.69 9.62 -6.93
N ASN A 71 13.97 9.47 -6.57
CA ASN A 71 14.66 8.17 -6.51
C ASN A 71 14.79 7.62 -5.07
N TYR A 72 14.04 8.12 -4.08
CA TYR A 72 14.06 7.57 -2.72
C TYR A 72 13.69 6.08 -2.70
N ALA A 73 12.61 5.71 -3.38
CA ALA A 73 12.17 4.33 -3.53
C ALA A 73 13.10 3.45 -4.40
N GLN A 74 14.16 4.01 -5.00
CA GLN A 74 15.20 3.22 -5.71
C GLN A 74 16.18 2.54 -4.72
N SER A 75 16.16 2.95 -3.45
CA SER A 75 17.12 2.49 -2.44
C SER A 75 16.45 1.51 -1.47
N PRO A 76 16.78 0.21 -1.50
CA PRO A 76 16.23 -0.75 -0.54
C PRO A 76 16.66 -0.42 0.90
N TRP A 77 17.78 0.31 1.04
CA TRP A 77 18.27 0.86 2.30
C TRP A 77 17.37 1.95 2.85
N CYS A 78 17.01 2.96 2.04
CA CYS A 78 16.12 4.03 2.50
C CYS A 78 14.73 3.49 2.85
N LEU A 79 14.25 2.45 2.16
CA LEU A 79 13.00 1.79 2.50
C LEU A 79 13.08 0.94 3.79
N ASP A 80 14.21 0.28 4.06
CA ASP A 80 14.42 -0.41 5.34
C ASP A 80 14.62 0.56 6.52
N GLU A 81 15.29 1.71 6.31
CA GLU A 81 15.34 2.82 7.28
C GLU A 81 13.93 3.29 7.62
N LEU A 82 13.10 3.54 6.60
CA LEU A 82 11.73 4.03 6.75
C LEU A 82 10.87 3.06 7.58
N VAL A 83 11.07 1.76 7.41
CA VAL A 83 10.39 0.72 8.21
C VAL A 83 10.84 0.70 9.67
N GLU A 84 12.11 1.00 9.99
CA GLU A 84 12.51 1.16 11.40
C GLU A 84 12.01 2.49 11.97
N ILE A 85 11.94 3.56 11.17
CA ILE A 85 11.34 4.86 11.57
C ILE A 85 9.86 4.68 11.91
N GLU A 86 9.07 4.03 11.04
CA GLU A 86 7.66 3.66 11.29
C GLU A 86 7.51 2.90 12.61
N LYS A 87 8.34 1.87 12.82
CA LYS A 87 8.32 1.07 14.04
C LYS A 87 8.68 1.88 15.29
N GLN A 88 9.64 2.82 15.23
CA GLN A 88 9.96 3.68 16.39
C GLN A 88 8.87 4.72 16.67
N MET A 89 8.15 5.16 15.64
CA MET A 89 6.96 5.99 15.76
C MET A 89 5.79 5.23 16.40
N GLU A 90 5.50 4.00 15.99
CA GLU A 90 4.47 3.16 16.63
C GLU A 90 4.78 2.92 18.13
N LEU A 91 6.07 2.79 18.47
CA LEU A 91 6.55 2.68 19.85
C LEU A 91 6.59 4.02 20.61
N LYS A 92 6.25 5.15 19.96
CA LYS A 92 6.32 6.53 20.50
C LYS A 92 7.71 6.95 20.99
N ASN A 93 8.76 6.36 20.42
CA ASN A 93 10.15 6.69 20.75
C ASN A 93 10.66 7.91 19.94
N LEU A 94 10.10 8.10 18.75
CA LEU A 94 10.54 9.03 17.71
C LEU A 94 9.34 9.56 16.92
N ASP A 95 9.33 10.84 16.59
CA ASP A 95 8.32 11.46 15.70
C ASP A 95 8.88 11.70 14.29
N PRO A 96 8.20 11.27 13.21
CA PRO A 96 8.65 11.56 11.85
C PRO A 96 8.20 12.94 11.37
N LEU A 97 9.07 13.61 10.64
CA LEU A 97 8.79 14.82 9.85
C LEU A 97 8.99 14.50 8.36
N PRO A 98 7.93 14.20 7.60
CA PRO A 98 8.02 13.97 6.17
C PRO A 98 8.31 15.28 5.42
N ILE A 99 9.18 15.18 4.42
CA ILE A 99 9.52 16.25 3.51
C ILE A 99 9.34 15.74 2.08
N PHE A 100 8.42 16.35 1.34
CA PHE A 100 8.22 16.08 -0.08
C PHE A 100 9.08 17.03 -0.91
N PHE A 101 10.19 16.53 -1.46
CA PHE A 101 11.15 17.30 -2.23
C PHE A 101 10.98 17.06 -3.73
N GLU A 102 10.33 18.02 -4.42
CA GLU A 102 9.94 17.93 -5.84
C GLU A 102 9.02 16.73 -6.21
N VAL A 103 8.54 16.00 -5.20
CA VAL A 103 7.51 14.95 -5.32
C VAL A 103 6.20 15.40 -4.66
N ARG A 104 5.07 14.75 -4.98
CA ARG A 104 3.78 14.99 -4.32
C ARG A 104 3.57 13.96 -3.21
N ALA A 105 2.82 14.31 -2.16
CA ALA A 105 2.43 13.34 -1.12
C ALA A 105 1.76 12.09 -1.72
N SER A 106 0.81 12.29 -2.64
CA SER A 106 0.12 11.26 -3.44
C SER A 106 1.04 10.34 -4.25
N HIS A 107 2.25 10.78 -4.59
CA HIS A 107 3.24 9.94 -5.26
C HIS A 107 3.87 8.93 -4.28
N VAL A 108 4.12 9.37 -3.05
CA VAL A 108 4.83 8.63 -1.99
C VAL A 108 3.88 7.72 -1.21
N THR A 109 2.65 8.17 -0.92
CA THR A 109 1.56 7.33 -0.41
C THR A 109 1.08 6.29 -1.44
N LEU A 110 1.70 6.27 -2.63
CA LEU A 110 1.38 5.38 -3.74
C LEU A 110 -0.09 5.46 -4.15
N GLU A 111 -0.79 6.56 -3.86
CA GLU A 111 -2.17 6.78 -4.28
C GLU A 111 -2.26 6.79 -5.80
N GLU A 112 -1.47 7.61 -6.48
CA GLU A 112 -1.51 7.70 -7.95
C GLU A 112 -0.39 6.91 -8.66
N HIS A 113 -0.65 6.49 -9.91
CA HIS A 113 0.41 5.94 -10.77
C HIS A 113 1.36 7.06 -11.14
N ASN A 114 2.65 6.90 -10.83
CA ASN A 114 3.65 7.95 -11.01
C ASN A 114 5.08 7.35 -11.01
N PRO A 115 6.11 8.08 -11.44
CA PRO A 115 7.48 7.57 -11.55
C PRO A 115 8.07 6.99 -10.25
N PHE A 116 7.72 7.52 -9.07
CA PHE A 116 8.16 6.98 -7.77
C PHE A 116 7.65 5.56 -7.55
N LYS A 117 6.40 5.29 -7.96
CA LYS A 117 5.78 3.96 -7.88
C LYS A 117 6.39 2.98 -8.88
N ASP A 118 6.72 3.44 -10.08
CA ASP A 118 7.43 2.63 -11.08
C ASP A 118 8.84 2.25 -10.61
N ILE A 119 9.54 3.19 -9.95
CA ILE A 119 10.85 2.97 -9.34
C ILE A 119 10.75 1.91 -8.22
N LEU A 120 9.75 2.02 -7.33
CA LEU A 120 9.52 1.04 -6.27
C LEU A 120 9.27 -0.36 -6.83
N LEU A 121 8.38 -0.49 -7.82
CA LEU A 121 8.04 -1.79 -8.42
C LEU A 121 9.25 -2.46 -9.08
N ARG A 122 10.09 -1.69 -9.79
CA ARG A 122 11.35 -2.20 -10.36
C ARG A 122 12.31 -2.69 -9.29
N LEU A 123 12.46 -1.95 -8.18
CA LEU A 123 13.31 -2.38 -7.07
C LEU A 123 12.82 -3.70 -6.45
N GLU A 124 11.51 -3.87 -6.27
CA GLU A 124 10.95 -5.11 -5.73
C GLU A 124 11.19 -6.32 -6.65
N ASP A 125 11.06 -6.15 -7.97
CA ASP A 125 11.37 -7.20 -8.94
C ASP A 125 12.88 -7.52 -8.94
N ASP A 126 13.76 -6.52 -8.90
CA ASP A 126 15.21 -6.71 -8.78
C ASP A 126 15.60 -7.46 -7.49
N GLU A 127 15.00 -7.10 -6.34
CA GLU A 127 15.25 -7.77 -5.06
C GLU A 127 14.69 -9.19 -5.04
N ARG A 128 13.54 -9.44 -5.69
CA ARG A 128 12.93 -10.77 -5.81
C ARG A 128 13.78 -11.70 -6.67
N GLU A 129 14.35 -11.24 -7.79
CA GLU A 129 15.24 -12.05 -8.62
C GLU A 129 16.56 -12.37 -7.91
N LYS A 130 17.12 -11.46 -7.09
CA LYS A 130 18.33 -11.73 -6.29
C LYS A 130 18.18 -12.95 -5.39
N VAL A 131 17.04 -13.07 -4.70
CA VAL A 131 16.76 -14.17 -3.76
C VAL A 131 16.11 -15.40 -4.41
N ARG A 132 15.77 -15.35 -5.71
CA ARG A 132 15.03 -16.44 -6.39
C ARG A 132 15.77 -17.78 -6.37
N LYS A 133 17.11 -17.76 -6.36
CA LYS A 133 17.96 -18.95 -6.27
C LYS A 133 18.03 -19.54 -4.85
N ASP A 134 17.68 -18.76 -3.83
CA ASP A 134 17.76 -19.13 -2.41
C ASP A 134 16.50 -19.88 -1.93
N GLY A 135 15.52 -20.07 -2.83
CA GLY A 135 14.34 -20.91 -2.63
C GLY A 135 13.10 -20.17 -2.09
N LYS A 136 12.01 -20.94 -1.96
CA LYS A 136 10.66 -20.40 -1.67
C LYS A 136 10.61 -19.53 -0.41
N LYS A 137 11.32 -19.91 0.66
CA LYS A 137 11.33 -19.15 1.91
C LYS A 137 11.97 -17.76 1.75
N ALA A 138 13.04 -17.64 0.99
CA ALA A 138 13.71 -16.35 0.75
C ALA A 138 12.82 -15.41 -0.09
N LEU A 139 12.07 -15.95 -1.06
CA LEU A 139 11.05 -15.21 -1.81
C LEU A 139 9.90 -14.74 -0.90
N GLU A 140 9.38 -15.62 -0.03
CA GLU A 140 8.34 -15.26 0.96
C GLU A 140 8.82 -14.17 1.94
N ASP A 141 10.07 -14.22 2.37
CA ASP A 141 10.65 -13.22 3.28
C ASP A 141 10.94 -11.88 2.56
N ALA A 142 11.29 -11.90 1.28
CA ALA A 142 11.38 -10.71 0.44
C ALA A 142 10.00 -10.06 0.20
N ASP A 143 8.97 -10.83 -0.15
CA ASP A 143 7.62 -10.31 -0.32
C ASP A 143 7.07 -9.69 0.98
N LYS A 144 7.38 -10.26 2.16
CA LYS A 144 7.06 -9.63 3.47
C LYS A 144 7.77 -8.29 3.66
N ARG A 145 9.03 -8.16 3.23
CA ARG A 145 9.80 -6.90 3.28
C ARG A 145 9.18 -5.84 2.37
N PHE A 146 8.72 -6.20 1.17
CA PHE A 146 8.03 -5.30 0.25
C PHE A 146 6.66 -4.82 0.78
N VAL A 147 5.94 -5.65 1.54
CA VAL A 147 4.72 -5.21 2.24
C VAL A 147 5.05 -4.17 3.31
N ARG A 148 6.12 -4.37 4.09
CA ARG A 148 6.57 -3.41 5.11
C ARG A 148 7.01 -2.08 4.48
N TRP A 149 7.75 -2.10 3.37
CA TRP A 149 8.14 -0.90 2.65
C TRP A 149 6.97 -0.04 2.20
N ARG A 150 5.90 -0.66 1.65
CA ARG A 150 4.68 0.06 1.26
C ARG A 150 3.97 0.68 2.46
N GLY A 151 3.77 -0.11 3.53
CA GLY A 151 3.19 0.37 4.79
C GLY A 151 3.92 1.59 5.32
N ALA A 152 5.24 1.49 5.49
CA ALA A 152 6.06 2.60 5.97
C ALA A 152 6.02 3.84 5.06
N LEU A 153 5.99 3.66 3.73
CA LEU A 153 5.82 4.77 2.78
C LEU A 153 4.50 5.51 3.00
N LYS A 154 3.37 4.79 3.15
CA LYS A 154 2.05 5.42 3.35
C LYS A 154 1.87 5.98 4.74
N SER A 155 2.25 5.20 5.75
CA SER A 155 2.20 5.54 7.17
C SER A 155 2.94 6.84 7.41
N ILE A 156 4.23 6.91 7.07
CA ILE A 156 5.03 8.12 7.26
C ILE A 156 4.55 9.28 6.37
N ALA A 157 4.24 9.05 5.09
CA ALA A 157 3.78 10.13 4.21
C ALA A 157 2.39 10.70 4.57
N GLY A 158 1.61 10.00 5.41
CA GLY A 158 0.34 10.48 5.97
C GLY A 158 0.49 11.50 7.12
N HIS A 159 1.71 11.71 7.65
CA HIS A 159 1.94 12.65 8.75
C HIS A 159 2.03 14.12 8.27
N THR A 160 1.98 15.05 9.23
CA THR A 160 2.11 16.49 8.94
C THR A 160 3.47 16.78 8.31
N ALA A 161 3.47 17.19 7.05
CA ALA A 161 4.64 17.25 6.19
C ALA A 161 4.96 18.66 5.68
N LEU A 162 6.22 18.86 5.27
CA LEU A 162 6.65 20.05 4.53
C LEU A 162 6.85 19.71 3.04
N THR A 163 6.48 20.63 2.14
CA THR A 163 6.61 20.40 0.68
C THR A 163 7.49 21.46 0.03
N TYR A 164 8.55 21.03 -0.63
CA TYR A 164 9.38 21.87 -1.48
C TYR A 164 8.89 21.84 -2.93
N LYS A 165 8.86 23.01 -3.57
CA LYS A 165 8.57 23.17 -5.01
C LYS A 165 9.80 23.75 -5.69
N LYS A 166 10.03 23.37 -6.94
CA LYS A 166 11.24 23.71 -7.71
C LYS A 166 11.59 25.20 -7.74
N ASP A 167 10.57 26.07 -7.80
CA ASP A 167 10.70 27.53 -7.85
C ASP A 167 10.68 28.21 -6.46
N SER A 168 10.61 27.43 -5.37
CA SER A 168 10.65 27.95 -4.00
C SER A 168 12.07 28.29 -3.56
N ASN A 169 12.22 29.30 -2.71
CA ASN A 169 13.52 29.64 -2.12
C ASN A 169 13.97 28.54 -1.12
N GLN A 170 15.00 27.77 -1.51
CA GLN A 170 15.57 26.69 -0.70
C GLN A 170 16.03 27.14 0.68
N ALA A 171 16.67 28.31 0.81
CA ALA A 171 17.19 28.80 2.08
C ALA A 171 16.07 29.16 3.09
N LEU A 172 14.91 29.61 2.59
CA LEU A 172 13.70 29.80 3.41
C LEU A 172 13.08 28.45 3.79
N PHE A 173 12.95 27.53 2.84
CA PHE A 173 12.39 26.20 3.12
C PHE A 173 13.19 25.42 4.18
N VAL A 174 14.53 25.53 4.17
CA VAL A 174 15.39 24.98 5.24
C VAL A 174 15.08 25.60 6.61
N ASN A 175 14.81 26.92 6.69
CA ASN A 175 14.42 27.54 7.96
C ASN A 175 13.09 26.97 8.48
N ASP A 176 12.15 26.65 7.60
CA ASP A 176 10.86 26.10 7.99
C ASP A 176 10.99 24.64 8.49
N ILE A 177 11.89 23.84 7.89
CA ILE A 177 12.27 22.52 8.41
C ILE A 177 12.88 22.66 9.82
N VAL A 178 13.86 23.55 10.00
CA VAL A 178 14.53 23.77 11.30
C VAL A 178 13.52 24.18 12.38
N LYS A 179 12.58 25.08 12.07
CA LYS A 179 11.50 25.47 13.00
C LYS A 179 10.60 24.28 13.36
N ALA A 180 10.19 23.47 12.39
CA ALA A 180 9.35 22.30 12.64
C ALA A 180 10.04 21.28 13.56
N VAL A 181 11.31 20.97 13.28
CA VAL A 181 12.15 20.08 14.11
C VAL A 181 12.28 20.62 15.54
N LYS A 182 12.59 21.92 15.73
CA LYS A 182 12.69 22.52 17.07
C LYS A 182 11.37 22.51 17.83
N LYS A 183 10.23 22.66 17.14
CA LYS A 183 8.90 22.55 17.75
C LYS A 183 8.67 21.13 18.27
N MET A 184 8.89 20.11 17.44
CA MET A 184 8.72 18.70 17.81
C MET A 184 9.61 18.32 19.00
N LEU A 185 10.89 18.72 18.99
CA LEU A 185 11.81 18.53 20.11
C LEU A 185 11.41 19.27 21.41
N GLY A 186 10.61 20.34 21.29
CA GLY A 186 10.05 21.07 22.43
C GLY A 186 8.82 20.38 23.05
N GLU A 187 7.92 19.84 22.21
CA GLU A 187 6.71 19.13 22.65
C GLU A 187 7.04 17.80 23.37
N VAL A 188 8.16 17.16 23.01
CA VAL A 188 8.71 15.95 23.68
C VAL A 188 9.11 16.19 25.17
N ARG A 189 9.12 17.44 25.66
CA ARG A 189 9.50 17.77 27.06
C ARG A 189 8.35 17.92 28.06
N SER A 190 7.07 17.81 27.66
CA SER A 190 5.94 18.07 28.57
C SER A 190 4.74 17.13 28.37
N SER A 191 4.91 15.84 28.64
CA SER A 191 3.80 14.87 28.62
C SER A 191 3.86 13.85 29.77
N ASP A 192 4.09 14.33 30.99
CA ASP A 192 3.52 13.72 32.19
C ASP A 192 2.32 14.58 32.63
N ASP A 193 1.10 14.21 32.21
CA ASP A 193 -0.08 14.25 33.09
C ASP A 193 -1.27 13.49 32.48
N VAL A 194 -2.14 12.97 33.36
CA VAL A 194 -3.05 11.86 33.04
C VAL A 194 -4.53 12.25 33.03
N HIS A 195 -5.22 11.78 32.00
CA HIS A 195 -6.68 11.64 31.85
C HIS A 195 -7.59 12.88 31.94
N ASP A 196 -8.36 13.05 30.86
CA ASP A 196 -9.82 12.93 30.99
C ASP A 196 -10.38 11.91 29.98
N ARG A 197 -11.49 11.25 30.33
CA ARG A 197 -12.20 10.17 29.57
C ARG A 197 -13.72 10.41 29.62
N ILE A 198 -14.48 9.51 28.94
CA ILE A 198 -15.94 9.21 29.04
C ILE A 198 -16.87 10.07 28.14
N TRP A 199 -17.76 9.52 27.28
CA TRP A 199 -17.91 8.14 26.77
C TRP A 199 -18.80 8.03 25.50
N ALA A 200 -18.54 6.95 24.73
CA ALA A 200 -19.48 6.01 24.07
C ALA A 200 -20.59 6.48 23.10
N GLN A 201 -20.61 5.81 21.93
CA GLN A 201 -21.71 4.88 21.59
C GLN A 201 -21.21 3.72 20.69
N HIS A 202 -21.99 2.63 20.62
CA HIS A 202 -21.55 1.31 20.13
C HIS A 202 -21.36 1.23 18.61
N ILE A 203 -20.30 0.56 18.16
CA ILE A 203 -20.26 -0.09 16.83
C ILE A 203 -19.66 -1.49 16.98
N VAL A 204 -20.48 -2.51 16.71
CA VAL A 204 -20.03 -3.89 16.51
C VAL A 204 -19.45 -3.98 15.09
N PRO A 205 -18.30 -4.63 14.83
CA PRO A 205 -17.74 -4.70 13.49
C PRO A 205 -18.64 -5.55 12.57
N GLN A 206 -19.49 -4.89 11.77
CA GLN A 206 -20.35 -5.57 10.79
C GLN A 206 -19.51 -6.19 9.68
N GLN A 207 -19.61 -7.51 9.54
CA GLN A 207 -18.91 -8.32 8.53
C GLN A 207 -19.08 -7.71 7.13
N LYS A 208 -17.96 -7.44 6.44
CA LYS A 208 -17.96 -6.84 5.10
C LYS A 208 -17.95 -7.91 3.99
N VAL A 209 -18.59 -7.59 2.88
CA VAL A 209 -18.45 -8.30 1.59
C VAL A 209 -17.67 -7.42 0.61
N PHE A 210 -16.55 -7.91 0.10
CA PHE A 210 -15.77 -7.23 -0.94
C PHE A 210 -16.38 -7.52 -2.33
N ILE A 211 -16.53 -6.51 -3.18
CA ILE A 211 -17.00 -6.67 -4.56
C ILE A 211 -15.90 -6.21 -5.52
N SER A 212 -15.32 -7.20 -6.20
CA SER A 212 -14.30 -7.05 -7.24
C SER A 212 -14.96 -7.08 -8.62
N PHE A 213 -14.80 -6.03 -9.42
CA PHE A 213 -15.37 -5.96 -10.76
C PHE A 213 -14.57 -5.03 -11.68
N GLY A 214 -14.60 -5.29 -13.00
CA GLY A 214 -13.92 -4.48 -14.01
C GLY A 214 -14.75 -3.26 -14.44
N GLY A 215 -14.58 -2.13 -13.77
CA GLY A 215 -15.36 -0.90 -14.00
C GLY A 215 -14.73 0.11 -14.97
N HIS A 216 -14.95 -0.05 -16.29
CA HIS A 216 -14.95 1.09 -17.23
C HIS A 216 -15.79 0.79 -18.49
N ASP A 217 -16.70 1.70 -18.84
CA ASP A 217 -17.38 1.95 -20.12
C ASP A 217 -17.79 0.76 -21.02
N GLY A 218 -18.77 -0.05 -20.57
CA GLY A 218 -19.73 -0.67 -21.50
C GLY A 218 -20.16 -2.12 -21.24
N ASP A 219 -19.30 -2.97 -20.65
CA ASP A 219 -19.54 -4.43 -20.67
C ASP A 219 -20.49 -4.90 -19.56
N ILE A 220 -20.39 -4.27 -18.38
CA ILE A 220 -21.39 -4.39 -17.33
C ILE A 220 -22.34 -3.20 -17.51
N ARG A 221 -23.63 -3.48 -17.77
CA ARG A 221 -24.66 -2.43 -17.72
C ARG A 221 -24.57 -1.81 -16.32
N PRO A 222 -24.52 -0.46 -16.17
CA PRO A 222 -24.53 0.17 -14.85
C PRO A 222 -25.66 -0.37 -13.97
N GLY A 223 -26.82 -0.66 -14.58
CA GLY A 223 -27.94 -1.38 -13.97
C GLY A 223 -27.58 -2.68 -13.24
N PHE A 224 -26.72 -3.56 -13.75
CA PHE A 224 -26.39 -4.82 -13.04
C PHE A 224 -25.71 -4.57 -11.70
N ILE A 225 -24.70 -3.68 -11.67
CA ILE A 225 -24.01 -3.33 -10.41
C ILE A 225 -24.97 -2.59 -9.48
N TYR A 226 -25.75 -1.61 -9.96
CA TYR A 226 -26.73 -0.92 -9.13
C TYR A 226 -27.83 -1.86 -8.59
N HIS A 227 -28.29 -2.84 -9.38
CA HIS A 227 -29.25 -3.85 -8.91
C HIS A 227 -28.62 -4.79 -7.87
N LEU A 228 -27.35 -5.16 -8.02
CA LEU A 228 -26.61 -5.95 -7.03
C LEU A 228 -26.41 -5.17 -5.73
N GLN A 229 -25.96 -3.92 -5.80
CA GLN A 229 -25.84 -3.02 -4.63
C GLN A 229 -27.19 -2.88 -3.91
N ALA A 230 -28.24 -2.50 -4.62
CA ALA A 230 -29.57 -2.37 -4.05
C ALA A 230 -30.13 -3.71 -3.50
N GLY A 231 -29.69 -4.84 -4.05
CA GLY A 231 -29.98 -6.17 -3.50
C GLY A 231 -29.29 -6.41 -2.15
N LEU A 232 -27.99 -6.14 -2.06
CA LEU A 232 -27.21 -6.26 -0.82
C LEU A 232 -27.72 -5.32 0.27
N GLU A 233 -28.05 -4.07 -0.09
CA GLU A 233 -28.67 -3.08 0.80
C GLU A 233 -30.01 -3.57 1.36
N ARG A 234 -30.92 -4.07 0.50
CA ARG A 234 -32.21 -4.64 0.94
C ARG A 234 -32.06 -5.87 1.85
N SER A 235 -30.98 -6.62 1.70
CA SER A 235 -30.64 -7.77 2.55
C SER A 235 -29.83 -7.41 3.80
N GLY A 236 -29.53 -6.12 4.04
CA GLY A 236 -28.77 -5.66 5.20
C GLY A 236 -27.30 -6.11 5.20
N ILE A 237 -26.75 -6.47 4.03
CA ILE A 237 -25.36 -6.93 3.89
C ILE A 237 -24.46 -5.71 3.74
N ASN A 238 -23.50 -5.54 4.65
CA ASN A 238 -22.47 -4.52 4.55
C ASN A 238 -21.45 -4.91 3.45
N PHE A 239 -21.18 -4.02 2.49
CA PHE A 239 -20.25 -4.30 1.39
C PHE A 239 -19.32 -3.12 1.09
N TYR A 240 -18.13 -3.47 0.59
CA TYR A 240 -17.21 -2.54 -0.07
C TYR A 240 -17.13 -2.90 -1.55
N ILE A 241 -17.29 -1.91 -2.42
CA ILE A 241 -17.21 -2.08 -3.87
C ILE A 241 -16.15 -1.15 -4.44
N ASN A 242 -15.22 -1.70 -5.23
CA ASN A 242 -14.09 -0.94 -5.75
C ASN A 242 -14.48 -0.16 -7.03
N ILE A 243 -15.27 0.93 -6.87
CA ILE A 243 -15.83 1.70 -8.01
C ILE A 243 -14.83 2.70 -8.63
N GLU A 244 -13.84 3.17 -7.87
CA GLU A 244 -12.85 4.12 -8.38
C GLU A 244 -11.58 3.39 -8.84
N ASN A 245 -11.10 3.65 -10.06
CA ASN A 245 -9.78 4.26 -10.31
C ASN A 245 -9.30 4.25 -11.77
N MET A 246 -9.68 5.29 -12.52
CA MET A 246 -8.88 5.78 -13.66
C MET A 246 -8.43 7.24 -13.53
N THR A 247 -8.83 7.95 -12.46
CA THR A 247 -8.53 9.38 -12.26
C THR A 247 -7.82 9.74 -10.95
N LYS A 248 -7.71 8.81 -9.98
CA LYS A 248 -7.02 9.04 -8.68
C LYS A 248 -5.95 7.99 -8.36
N GLY A 249 -6.11 6.77 -8.85
CA GLY A 249 -5.06 5.75 -8.88
C GLY A 249 -5.07 4.73 -7.73
N TYR A 250 -4.14 3.79 -7.83
CA TYR A 250 -4.15 2.53 -7.07
C TYR A 250 -3.77 2.63 -5.59
N ASP A 251 -4.76 2.92 -4.74
CA ASP A 251 -4.69 2.60 -3.32
C ASP A 251 -4.79 1.08 -3.07
N ILE A 252 -3.66 0.41 -3.28
CA ILE A 252 -3.47 -1.02 -3.02
C ILE A 252 -3.66 -1.38 -1.53
N GLU A 253 -3.55 -0.43 -0.60
CA GLU A 253 -3.69 -0.71 0.84
C GLU A 253 -5.14 -0.62 1.28
N LYS A 254 -5.91 0.37 0.80
CA LYS A 254 -7.37 0.33 0.94
C LYS A 254 -7.95 -0.91 0.27
N LEU A 255 -7.38 -1.37 -0.86
CA LEU A 255 -7.74 -2.67 -1.43
C LEU A 255 -7.42 -3.82 -0.47
N ILE A 256 -6.15 -4.00 -0.07
CA ILE A 256 -5.72 -5.12 0.79
C ILE A 256 -6.48 -5.11 2.13
N THR A 257 -6.68 -3.95 2.76
CA THR A 257 -7.43 -3.78 3.99
C THR A 257 -8.90 -4.15 3.81
N ASN A 258 -9.60 -3.63 2.79
CA ASN A 258 -11.02 -4.00 2.57
C ASN A 258 -11.18 -5.48 2.19
N VAL A 259 -10.22 -6.09 1.49
CA VAL A 259 -10.21 -7.53 1.20
C VAL A 259 -9.96 -8.36 2.47
N ARG A 260 -9.04 -7.95 3.35
CA ARG A 260 -8.73 -8.62 4.63
C ARG A 260 -9.83 -8.47 5.69
N GLU A 261 -10.50 -7.32 5.74
CA GLU A 261 -11.64 -7.06 6.62
C GLU A 261 -12.94 -7.73 6.14
N SER A 262 -12.97 -8.20 4.90
CA SER A 262 -14.13 -8.89 4.34
C SER A 262 -14.14 -10.38 4.68
N ARG A 263 -15.34 -10.92 4.88
CA ARG A 263 -15.57 -12.37 5.04
C ARG A 263 -15.76 -13.09 3.71
N ILE A 264 -16.36 -12.39 2.74
CA ILE A 264 -16.62 -12.89 1.39
C ILE A 264 -16.07 -11.87 0.39
N ALA A 265 -15.41 -12.33 -0.67
CA ALA A 265 -15.18 -11.56 -1.88
C ALA A 265 -16.01 -12.12 -3.04
N LEU A 266 -16.84 -11.26 -3.63
CA LEU A 266 -17.56 -11.50 -4.87
C LEU A 266 -16.66 -11.05 -6.03
N VAL A 267 -16.21 -11.99 -6.86
CA VAL A 267 -15.32 -11.69 -8.00
C VAL A 267 -16.11 -11.78 -9.28
N ILE A 268 -16.46 -10.64 -9.86
CA ILE A 268 -17.32 -10.52 -11.03
C ILE A 268 -16.45 -10.55 -12.29
N PHE A 269 -16.18 -11.76 -12.78
CA PHE A 269 -15.50 -11.99 -14.03
C PHE A 269 -16.37 -11.56 -15.21
N THR A 270 -15.76 -10.73 -16.07
CA THR A 270 -16.24 -10.31 -17.39
C THR A 270 -15.08 -10.36 -18.36
N GLU A 271 -15.33 -10.20 -19.66
CA GLU A 271 -14.25 -10.12 -20.65
C GLU A 271 -13.26 -8.98 -20.34
N ARG A 272 -13.76 -7.78 -19.99
CA ARG A 272 -12.92 -6.66 -19.53
C ARG A 272 -12.18 -6.90 -18.24
N TYR A 273 -12.72 -7.67 -17.29
CA TYR A 273 -11.97 -8.08 -16.10
C TYR A 273 -10.67 -8.78 -16.52
N LEU A 274 -10.76 -9.69 -17.50
CA LEU A 274 -9.61 -10.45 -18.01
C LEU A 274 -8.62 -9.59 -18.81
N ARG A 275 -9.08 -8.50 -19.44
CA ARG A 275 -8.23 -7.53 -20.17
C ARG A 275 -7.64 -6.43 -19.27
N SER A 276 -8.06 -6.34 -18.00
CA SER A 276 -7.64 -5.30 -17.06
C SER A 276 -6.50 -5.78 -16.17
N ALA A 277 -5.28 -5.31 -16.42
CA ALA A 277 -4.11 -5.59 -15.56
C ALA A 277 -4.39 -5.28 -14.08
N TRP A 278 -5.19 -4.25 -13.81
CA TRP A 278 -5.65 -3.89 -12.47
C TRP A 278 -6.49 -4.99 -11.82
N CYS A 279 -7.53 -5.45 -12.51
CA CYS A 279 -8.41 -6.50 -12.00
C CYS A 279 -7.66 -7.81 -11.81
N LEU A 280 -6.59 -8.04 -12.58
CA LEU A 280 -5.70 -9.18 -12.43
C LEU A 280 -4.74 -9.03 -11.23
N GLU A 281 -4.21 -7.84 -10.91
CA GLU A 281 -3.48 -7.62 -9.64
C GLU A 281 -4.42 -7.74 -8.43
N GLU A 282 -5.61 -7.16 -8.50
CA GLU A 282 -6.64 -7.27 -7.46
C GLU A 282 -7.00 -8.75 -7.22
N LEU A 283 -7.13 -9.54 -8.28
CA LEU A 283 -7.36 -10.97 -8.19
C LEU A 283 -6.21 -11.72 -7.51
N VAL A 284 -4.96 -11.31 -7.73
CA VAL A 284 -3.79 -11.90 -7.06
C VAL A 284 -3.85 -11.65 -5.55
N GLU A 285 -4.20 -10.44 -5.10
CA GLU A 285 -4.35 -10.14 -3.67
C GLU A 285 -5.57 -10.83 -3.04
N ILE A 286 -6.70 -10.89 -3.74
CA ILE A 286 -7.88 -11.67 -3.29
C ILE A 286 -7.51 -13.15 -3.16
N ASN A 287 -6.81 -13.73 -4.14
CA ASN A 287 -6.40 -15.13 -4.10
C ASN A 287 -5.46 -15.43 -2.93
N LYS A 288 -4.48 -14.55 -2.65
CA LYS A 288 -3.62 -14.64 -1.46
C LYS A 288 -4.44 -14.63 -0.16
N CYS A 289 -5.45 -13.77 -0.07
CA CYS A 289 -6.27 -13.63 1.14
C CYS A 289 -7.12 -14.87 1.47
N THR A 290 -7.31 -15.79 0.50
CA THR A 290 -7.98 -17.08 0.76
C THR A 290 -7.22 -17.96 1.74
N MET A 291 -5.89 -17.80 1.87
CA MET A 291 -5.08 -18.47 2.88
C MET A 291 -5.38 -18.00 4.32
N TYR A 292 -6.00 -16.83 4.47
CA TYR A 292 -6.40 -16.23 5.75
C TYR A 292 -7.91 -16.35 6.02
N GLY A 293 -8.60 -17.28 5.33
CA GLY A 293 -10.02 -17.57 5.56
C GLY A 293 -11.01 -16.73 4.75
N LEU A 294 -10.55 -15.92 3.79
CA LEU A 294 -11.45 -15.22 2.86
C LEU A 294 -12.20 -16.23 1.96
N ILE A 295 -13.52 -16.24 2.04
CA ILE A 295 -14.36 -16.98 1.09
C ILE A 295 -14.44 -16.19 -0.20
N VAL A 296 -14.25 -16.85 -1.35
CA VAL A 296 -14.32 -16.21 -2.66
C VAL A 296 -15.39 -16.89 -3.50
N ILE A 297 -16.38 -16.11 -3.94
CA ILE A 297 -17.47 -16.56 -4.82
C ILE A 297 -17.22 -15.95 -6.21
N PRO A 298 -16.77 -16.74 -7.20
CA PRO A 298 -16.64 -16.25 -8.56
C PRO A 298 -18.01 -16.14 -9.23
N ILE A 299 -18.24 -15.01 -9.90
CA ILE A 299 -19.47 -14.65 -10.61
C ILE A 299 -19.10 -14.46 -12.08
N PHE A 300 -19.55 -15.34 -12.95
CA PHE A 300 -19.27 -15.33 -14.38
C PHE A 300 -20.40 -14.58 -15.10
N TYR A 301 -20.20 -13.27 -15.26
CA TYR A 301 -21.17 -12.37 -15.91
C TYR A 301 -20.81 -12.17 -17.38
N LYS A 302 -21.63 -12.73 -18.28
CA LYS A 302 -21.46 -12.73 -19.74
C LYS A 302 -20.10 -13.23 -20.24
N VAL A 303 -19.41 -14.06 -19.44
CA VAL A 303 -18.16 -14.73 -19.80
C VAL A 303 -18.31 -16.23 -19.56
N ASP A 304 -17.77 -17.03 -20.48
CA ASP A 304 -17.70 -18.48 -20.29
C ASP A 304 -16.63 -18.82 -19.23
N PRO A 305 -16.97 -19.59 -18.16
CA PRO A 305 -16.01 -19.95 -17.12
C PRO A 305 -14.71 -20.59 -17.62
N LYS A 306 -14.69 -21.22 -18.81
CA LYS A 306 -13.47 -21.84 -19.36
C LYS A 306 -12.32 -20.84 -19.56
N TYR A 307 -12.62 -19.62 -20.02
CA TYR A 307 -11.60 -18.60 -20.29
C TYR A 307 -10.89 -18.16 -19.00
N VAL A 308 -11.65 -18.08 -17.90
CA VAL A 308 -11.12 -17.81 -16.56
C VAL A 308 -10.33 -19.01 -16.03
N ARG A 309 -10.94 -20.20 -16.06
CA ARG A 309 -10.39 -21.44 -15.48
C ARG A 309 -9.08 -21.87 -16.11
N ASN A 310 -8.99 -21.81 -17.43
CA ASN A 310 -7.80 -22.25 -18.16
C ASN A 310 -6.67 -21.19 -18.11
N GLY A 311 -6.94 -19.98 -17.58
CA GLY A 311 -6.00 -18.86 -17.67
C GLY A 311 -5.70 -18.49 -19.12
N GLU A 312 -6.67 -18.65 -20.02
CA GLU A 312 -6.52 -18.45 -21.47
C GLU A 312 -6.46 -16.96 -21.82
N LEU A 313 -5.31 -16.36 -21.54
CA LEU A 313 -4.98 -14.95 -21.82
C LEU A 313 -4.60 -14.71 -23.30
N VAL A 314 -5.18 -15.45 -24.25
CA VAL A 314 -4.63 -15.59 -25.62
C VAL A 314 -4.56 -14.25 -26.38
N GLU A 315 -5.63 -13.45 -26.37
CA GLU A 315 -5.59 -12.08 -26.93
C GLU A 315 -4.97 -11.05 -25.97
N ILE A 316 -4.97 -11.39 -24.68
CA ILE A 316 -4.56 -10.51 -23.58
C ILE A 316 -3.02 -10.41 -23.53
N TYR A 317 -2.29 -11.44 -23.97
CA TYR A 317 -0.82 -11.47 -24.05
C TYR A 317 -0.27 -10.25 -24.79
N ASN A 318 -0.77 -9.98 -26.00
CA ASN A 318 -0.28 -8.89 -26.84
C ASN A 318 -0.60 -7.50 -26.26
N GLN A 319 -1.82 -7.29 -25.74
CA GLN A 319 -2.23 -6.01 -25.17
C GLN A 319 -1.55 -5.70 -23.82
N LEU A 320 -1.31 -6.70 -22.96
CA LEU A 320 -0.65 -6.48 -21.67
C LEU A 320 0.87 -6.35 -21.79
N LEU A 321 1.50 -6.99 -22.78
CA LEU A 321 2.89 -6.72 -23.14
C LEU A 321 3.05 -5.31 -23.72
N SER A 322 2.24 -4.92 -24.72
CA SER A 322 2.42 -3.66 -25.44
C SER A 322 2.05 -2.42 -24.62
N ASN A 323 0.95 -2.48 -23.86
CA ASN A 323 0.40 -1.28 -23.18
C ASN A 323 0.81 -1.18 -21.71
N TRP A 324 1.28 -2.28 -21.09
CA TRP A 324 1.47 -2.36 -19.63
C TRP A 324 2.79 -3.00 -19.19
N GLY A 325 3.69 -3.33 -20.13
CA GLY A 325 5.03 -3.84 -19.83
C GLY A 325 5.06 -5.12 -19.00
N ALA A 326 4.05 -5.98 -19.12
CA ALA A 326 3.91 -7.17 -18.28
C ALA A 326 5.03 -8.19 -18.51
N THR A 327 5.73 -8.61 -17.46
CA THR A 327 6.73 -9.68 -17.52
C THR A 327 6.07 -11.07 -17.48
N ASP A 328 6.74 -12.11 -18.00
CA ASP A 328 6.20 -13.48 -17.96
C ASP A 328 5.86 -13.91 -16.52
N ALA A 329 6.69 -13.55 -15.54
CA ALA A 329 6.46 -13.82 -14.12
C ALA A 329 5.20 -13.11 -13.56
N ARG A 330 4.85 -11.94 -14.09
CA ARG A 330 3.61 -11.22 -13.74
C ARG A 330 2.39 -11.92 -14.35
N ILE A 331 2.51 -12.29 -15.62
CA ILE A 331 1.49 -13.03 -16.37
C ILE A 331 1.20 -14.38 -15.69
N ASP A 332 2.20 -15.11 -15.23
CA ASP A 332 2.02 -16.40 -14.56
C ASP A 332 1.32 -16.28 -13.20
N ARG A 333 1.55 -15.20 -12.43
CA ARG A 333 0.77 -14.91 -11.22
C ARG A 333 -0.70 -14.66 -11.54
N TRP A 334 -1.00 -13.92 -12.62
CA TRP A 334 -2.36 -13.70 -13.08
C TRP A 334 -3.05 -14.99 -13.53
N LYS A 335 -2.39 -15.82 -14.35
CA LYS A 335 -2.88 -17.15 -14.75
C LYS A 335 -3.19 -18.02 -13.54
N HIS A 336 -2.29 -18.04 -12.54
CA HIS A 336 -2.47 -18.80 -11.31
C HIS A 336 -3.69 -18.31 -10.50
N ALA A 337 -3.85 -17.00 -10.33
CA ALA A 337 -4.99 -16.44 -9.61
C ALA A 337 -6.32 -16.67 -10.34
N LEU A 338 -6.35 -16.53 -11.67
CA LEU A 338 -7.49 -16.85 -12.52
C LEU A 338 -7.89 -18.33 -12.43
N ASN A 339 -6.92 -19.23 -12.54
CA ASN A 339 -7.14 -20.66 -12.40
C ASN A 339 -7.67 -21.02 -11.00
N SER A 340 -7.03 -20.51 -9.94
CA SER A 340 -7.39 -20.81 -8.54
C SER A 340 -8.77 -20.29 -8.15
N VAL A 341 -9.10 -19.04 -8.52
CA VAL A 341 -10.41 -18.45 -8.20
C VAL A 341 -11.49 -18.96 -9.16
N GLY A 342 -11.20 -19.10 -10.45
CA GLY A 342 -12.16 -19.56 -11.47
C GLY A 342 -12.63 -21.01 -11.32
N HIS A 343 -11.84 -21.86 -10.65
CA HIS A 343 -12.24 -23.25 -10.32
C HIS A 343 -13.11 -23.37 -9.06
N ARG A 344 -13.32 -22.28 -8.29
CA ARG A 344 -14.22 -22.31 -7.13
C ARG A 344 -15.68 -22.43 -7.56
N VAL A 345 -16.52 -22.95 -6.66
CA VAL A 345 -17.97 -23.02 -6.87
C VAL A 345 -18.52 -21.60 -6.98
N GLY A 346 -19.17 -21.30 -8.10
CA GLY A 346 -19.59 -19.96 -8.48
C GLY A 346 -20.89 -19.91 -9.28
N LEU A 347 -21.29 -18.71 -9.67
CA LEU A 347 -22.56 -18.44 -10.32
C LEU A 347 -22.35 -18.00 -11.78
N VAL A 348 -23.10 -18.57 -12.72
CA VAL A 348 -22.98 -18.30 -14.16
C VAL A 348 -24.26 -17.65 -14.69
N SER A 349 -24.12 -16.45 -15.23
CA SER A 349 -25.24 -15.60 -15.70
C SER A 349 -26.11 -16.22 -16.79
N ALA A 350 -25.54 -17.08 -17.65
CA ALA A 350 -26.25 -17.71 -18.76
C ALA A 350 -27.41 -18.64 -18.34
N ASN A 351 -27.43 -19.11 -17.09
CA ASN A 351 -28.30 -20.21 -16.66
C ASN A 351 -29.69 -19.77 -16.13
N LEU A 352 -29.96 -18.47 -15.99
CA LEU A 352 -31.08 -17.97 -15.15
C LEU A 352 -32.13 -17.11 -15.86
N GLY A 353 -32.01 -16.90 -17.17
CA GLY A 353 -33.04 -16.32 -18.04
C GLY A 353 -33.37 -14.83 -17.84
N SER A 354 -32.92 -14.20 -16.75
CA SER A 354 -33.01 -12.74 -16.54
C SER A 354 -31.92 -12.25 -15.58
N GLU A 355 -31.51 -11.00 -15.75
CA GLU A 355 -30.48 -10.36 -14.91
C GLU A 355 -30.94 -10.17 -13.46
N ALA A 356 -32.24 -9.92 -13.23
CA ALA A 356 -32.83 -9.81 -11.89
C ALA A 356 -32.69 -11.11 -11.08
N ARG A 357 -33.09 -12.25 -11.66
CA ARG A 357 -32.93 -13.57 -11.00
C ARG A 357 -31.47 -13.94 -10.76
N PHE A 358 -30.55 -13.46 -11.61
CA PHE A 358 -29.12 -13.65 -11.40
C PHE A 358 -28.62 -12.85 -10.20
N VAL A 359 -29.05 -11.60 -10.05
CA VAL A 359 -28.79 -10.80 -8.84
C VAL A 359 -29.36 -11.49 -7.60
N GLU A 360 -30.62 -11.90 -7.61
CA GLU A 360 -31.26 -12.64 -6.49
C GLU A 360 -30.44 -13.89 -6.10
N SER A 361 -29.97 -14.66 -7.08
CA SER A 361 -29.12 -15.84 -6.85
C SER A 361 -27.76 -15.50 -6.21
N ILE A 362 -27.18 -14.33 -6.50
CA ILE A 362 -25.95 -13.83 -5.87
C ILE A 362 -26.22 -13.42 -4.41
N ILE A 363 -27.33 -12.74 -4.16
CA ILE A 363 -27.75 -12.35 -2.81
C ILE A 363 -28.00 -13.60 -1.94
N ASP A 364 -28.71 -14.60 -2.45
CA ASP A 364 -28.98 -15.86 -1.74
C ASP A 364 -27.73 -16.68 -1.48
N ALA A 365 -26.76 -16.69 -2.40
CA ALA A 365 -25.46 -17.33 -2.19
C ALA A 365 -24.66 -16.61 -1.10
N THR A 366 -24.59 -15.28 -1.15
CA THR A 366 -23.87 -14.45 -0.18
C THR A 366 -24.47 -14.59 1.22
N THR A 367 -25.79 -14.49 1.34
CA THR A 367 -26.53 -14.61 2.61
C THR A 367 -26.30 -15.96 3.28
N ARG A 368 -26.39 -17.07 2.52
CA ARG A 368 -26.12 -18.42 3.05
C ARG A 368 -24.68 -18.59 3.51
N MET A 369 -23.71 -18.03 2.78
CA MET A 369 -22.30 -18.11 3.17
C MET A 369 -22.02 -17.32 4.45
N LEU A 370 -22.57 -16.10 4.60
CA LEU A 370 -22.46 -15.29 5.82
C LEU A 370 -23.06 -16.00 7.04
N ALA A 371 -24.23 -16.64 6.88
CA ALA A 371 -24.89 -17.41 7.92
C ALA A 371 -24.01 -18.59 8.39
N ASN A 372 -23.49 -19.39 7.44
CA ASN A 372 -22.61 -20.52 7.74
C ASN A 372 -21.34 -20.08 8.49
N THR A 373 -20.71 -18.95 8.10
CA THR A 373 -19.51 -18.43 8.78
C THR A 373 -19.77 -17.82 10.16
N SER A 374 -21.03 -17.57 10.52
CA SER A 374 -21.40 -16.99 11.82
C SER A 374 -21.82 -18.03 12.85
N SER A 375 -21.75 -19.33 12.50
CA SER A 375 -22.12 -20.48 13.36
C SER A 375 -20.96 -21.47 13.54
N SER A 376 -19.71 -21.04 13.33
CA SER A 376 -18.47 -21.82 13.46
C SER A 376 -17.50 -21.17 14.45
#